data_AF-W2XTZ1-F1
#
_entry.id   AF-W2XTZ1-F1
#
_cell.length_a   1.000
_cell.length_b   1.000
_cell.length_c   1.000
_cell.angle_alpha   90.00
_cell.angle_beta   90.00
_cell.angle_gamma   90.00
#
_symmetry.space_group_name_H-M   'P 1'
#
loop_
_entity.id
_entity.type
_entity.pdbx_description
1 polymer ?
#
loop_
_entity_poly.entity_id
_entity_poly.type
_entity_poly.pdbx_seq_one_letter_code
_entity_poly.pdbx_strand_id
1 'polypeptide(L)'
;MGVANSKPEQITGTWEFLFEYQAATGQMAGFVPISYQSPMPTPEVFLYNAGTSDAMYYFPDYVILGLIGLESYMDYYDDDAFVKAHWEEFTRTMTWLIGNQGSNGLIDLTKYEVVFLGSGAGMAVNAAAVQCLNGMARVARAVGDWESANSWITVATSVKTAINELLWNDALGNYALDLSTPEVYG
;
A
#
# COMPACT_ATOMS: atom_id res chain seq x y z
N MET A 1 0.58 -2.96 -10.14
CA MET A 1 1.37 -3.54 -11.25
C MET A 1 0.96 -4.99 -11.45
N GLY A 2 0.65 -5.43 -12.68
CA GLY A 2 0.27 -6.81 -12.98
C GLY A 2 1.40 -7.54 -13.73
N VAL A 3 1.64 -8.80 -13.37
CA VAL A 3 2.87 -9.57 -13.71
C VAL A 3 2.87 -10.26 -15.07
N ALA A 4 1.87 -10.05 -15.93
CA ALA A 4 1.54 -11.00 -16.98
C ALA A 4 2.62 -11.23 -18.08
N ASN A 5 3.74 -10.51 -18.09
CA ASN A 5 4.74 -10.59 -19.14
C ASN A 5 6.09 -9.88 -18.85
N SER A 6 6.34 -9.41 -17.62
CA SER A 6 7.61 -8.75 -17.27
C SER A 6 8.66 -9.78 -16.83
N LYS A 7 9.92 -9.54 -17.20
CA LYS A 7 11.04 -10.39 -16.73
C LYS A 7 11.23 -10.21 -15.23
N PRO A 8 11.50 -11.28 -14.45
CA PRO A 8 11.63 -11.18 -12.99
C PRO A 8 12.72 -10.18 -12.58
N GLU A 9 13.82 -10.09 -13.33
CA GLU A 9 14.92 -9.16 -13.02
C GLU A 9 14.51 -7.69 -13.20
N GLN A 10 13.55 -7.41 -14.10
CA GLN A 10 13.00 -6.06 -14.25
C GLN A 10 12.08 -5.70 -13.09
N ILE A 11 11.37 -6.69 -12.54
CA ILE A 11 10.47 -6.48 -11.41
C ILE A 11 11.28 -6.25 -10.14
N THR A 12 12.27 -7.10 -9.85
CA THR A 12 13.15 -6.95 -8.68
C THR A 12 13.98 -5.66 -8.78
N GLY A 13 14.55 -5.35 -9.94
CA GLY A 13 15.25 -4.09 -10.15
C GLY A 13 14.35 -2.85 -10.01
N THR A 14 13.04 -2.96 -10.31
CA THR A 14 12.08 -1.88 -10.03
C THR A 14 11.86 -1.72 -8.53
N TRP A 15 11.76 -2.81 -7.77
CA TRP A 15 11.64 -2.76 -6.31
C TRP A 15 12.88 -2.16 -5.65
N GLU A 16 14.07 -2.62 -6.03
CA GLU A 16 15.35 -2.08 -5.54
C GLU A 16 15.43 -0.57 -5.78
N PHE A 17 15.07 -0.11 -6.99
CA PHE A 17 14.98 1.31 -7.29
C PHE A 17 13.96 2.05 -6.43
N LEU A 18 12.79 1.47 -6.16
CA LEU A 18 11.78 2.09 -5.29
C LEU A 18 12.24 2.19 -3.83
N PHE A 19 13.03 1.24 -3.34
CA PHE A 19 13.56 1.26 -1.97
C PHE A 19 14.55 2.40 -1.73
N GLU A 20 15.29 2.82 -2.75
CA GLU A 20 16.15 4.01 -2.68
C GLU A 20 15.35 5.28 -2.34
N TYR A 21 14.04 5.29 -2.62
CA TYR A 21 13.12 6.40 -2.36
C TYR A 21 12.18 6.15 -1.18
N GLN A 22 12.42 5.11 -0.36
CA GLN A 22 11.59 4.89 0.82
C GLN A 22 11.88 5.95 1.89
N ALA A 23 10.85 6.70 2.29
CA ALA A 23 10.97 7.72 3.33
C ALA A 23 11.34 7.10 4.68
N ALA A 24 11.87 7.90 5.59
CA ALA A 24 12.13 7.49 6.98
C ALA A 24 10.87 6.92 7.67
N THR A 25 9.69 7.44 7.33
CA THR A 25 8.37 6.99 7.80
C THR A 25 7.98 5.58 7.31
N GLY A 26 8.71 4.99 6.37
CA GLY A 26 8.38 3.71 5.72
C GLY A 26 7.49 3.85 4.48
N GLN A 27 6.98 5.06 4.21
CA GLN A 27 6.23 5.35 2.99
C GLN A 27 7.13 5.19 1.76
N MET A 28 6.69 4.39 0.78
CA MET A 28 7.31 4.40 -0.55
C MET A 28 6.75 5.56 -1.38
N ALA A 29 7.57 6.07 -2.30
CA ALA A 29 7.23 7.25 -3.09
C ALA A 29 5.98 7.13 -3.98
N GLY A 30 5.53 5.90 -4.28
CA GLY A 30 4.36 5.62 -5.13
C GLY A 30 4.61 5.93 -6.60
N PHE A 31 5.15 7.10 -6.90
CA PHE A 31 5.63 7.56 -8.19
C PHE A 31 7.05 8.13 -8.05
N VAL A 32 8.02 7.51 -8.72
CA VAL A 32 9.42 7.97 -8.79
C VAL A 32 9.74 8.37 -10.22
N PRO A 33 10.45 9.49 -10.45
CA PRO A 33 10.85 9.86 -11.79
C PRO A 33 11.94 8.92 -12.29
N ILE A 34 11.67 8.25 -13.41
CA ILE A 34 12.70 7.61 -14.22
C ILE A 34 13.22 8.70 -15.17
N SER A 35 14.10 9.56 -14.66
CA SER A 35 14.67 10.68 -15.42
C SER A 35 16.12 10.40 -15.82
N TYR A 36 16.55 10.96 -16.96
CA TYR A 36 17.95 10.94 -17.40
C TYR A 36 18.85 11.95 -16.66
N GLN A 37 18.33 12.65 -15.65
CA GLN A 37 19.09 13.67 -14.93
C GLN A 37 20.13 13.02 -14.01
N SER A 38 21.41 13.32 -14.28
CA SER A 38 22.55 12.95 -13.44
C SER A 38 23.17 14.21 -12.82
N PRO A 39 23.36 14.28 -11.49
CA PRO A 39 22.97 13.25 -10.53
C PRO A 39 21.44 13.15 -10.39
N MET A 40 20.95 11.94 -10.09
CA MET A 40 19.54 11.75 -9.75
C MET A 40 19.22 12.63 -8.52
N PRO A 41 18.09 13.34 -8.50
CA PRO A 41 17.69 14.11 -7.33
C PRO A 41 17.56 13.18 -6.12
N THR A 42 18.00 13.64 -4.94
CA THR A 42 17.89 12.85 -3.73
C THR A 42 16.42 12.63 -3.37
N PRO A 43 16.06 11.52 -2.70
CA PRO A 43 14.67 11.19 -2.38
C PRO A 43 13.90 12.30 -1.67
N GLU A 44 14.59 13.14 -0.89
CA GLU A 44 14.00 14.25 -0.14
C GLU A 44 13.42 15.34 -1.04
N VAL A 45 13.92 15.49 -2.26
CA VAL A 45 13.41 16.49 -3.22
C VAL A 45 11.96 16.19 -3.63
N PHE A 46 11.53 14.93 -3.52
CA PHE A 46 10.19 14.49 -3.87
C PHE A 46 9.23 14.44 -2.67
N LEU A 47 9.75 14.64 -1.44
CA LEU A 47 8.92 14.72 -0.25
C LEU A 47 8.29 16.11 -0.14
N TYR A 48 6.98 16.16 -0.05
CA TYR A 48 6.31 17.34 0.47
C TYR A 48 6.70 17.54 1.93
N ASN A 49 6.94 18.79 2.37
CA ASN A 49 7.43 19.12 3.72
C ASN A 49 8.69 18.35 4.15
N ALA A 50 9.62 18.09 3.22
CA ALA A 50 10.90 17.46 3.50
C ALA A 50 11.65 18.10 4.68
N GLY A 51 12.27 17.28 5.52
CA GLY A 51 13.00 17.73 6.72
C GLY A 51 12.12 18.03 7.93
N THR A 52 10.81 17.76 7.86
CA THR A 52 9.87 17.90 8.98
C THR A 52 9.26 16.54 9.37
N SER A 53 8.52 16.51 10.48
CA SER A 53 7.72 15.34 10.87
C SER A 53 6.55 15.05 9.92
N ASP A 54 6.15 16.03 9.10
CA ASP A 54 5.02 15.94 8.19
C ASP A 54 5.46 15.59 6.77
N ALA A 55 6.71 15.13 6.61
CA ALA A 55 7.26 14.75 5.33
C ALA A 55 6.50 13.55 4.73
N MET A 56 6.02 13.71 3.50
CA MET A 56 5.22 12.68 2.83
C MET A 56 5.38 12.67 1.32
N TYR A 57 5.06 11.52 0.72
CA TYR A 57 4.85 11.40 -0.72
C TYR A 57 3.36 11.47 -1.08
N TYR A 58 3.07 11.98 -2.27
CA TYR A 58 1.76 11.89 -2.91
C TYR A 58 1.48 10.48 -3.45
N PHE A 59 0.24 10.19 -3.85
CA PHE A 59 -0.18 8.88 -4.39
C PHE A 59 0.07 7.71 -3.42
N PRO A 60 -0.39 7.80 -2.16
CA PRO A 60 -0.17 6.77 -1.16
C PRO A 60 -0.82 5.43 -1.54
N ASP A 61 -1.86 5.45 -2.34
CA ASP A 61 -2.58 4.26 -2.81
C ASP A 61 -1.78 3.47 -3.86
N TYR A 62 -0.81 4.09 -4.54
CA TYR A 62 0.12 3.36 -5.40
C TYR A 62 1.03 2.42 -4.60
N VAL A 63 1.28 2.74 -3.33
CA VAL A 63 1.99 1.84 -2.41
C VAL A 63 1.19 0.54 -2.20
N ILE A 64 -0.13 0.65 -2.02
CA ILE A 64 -1.04 -0.50 -1.90
C ILE A 64 -1.01 -1.33 -3.20
N LEU A 65 -1.11 -0.67 -4.35
CA LEU A 65 -1.08 -1.33 -5.66
C LEU A 65 0.28 -1.98 -5.99
N GLY A 66 1.37 -1.41 -5.45
CA GLY A 66 2.71 -1.96 -5.52
C GLY A 66 2.81 -3.26 -4.74
N LEU A 67 2.37 -3.27 -3.48
CA LEU A 67 2.40 -4.45 -2.60
C LEU A 67 1.46 -5.57 -3.08
N ILE A 68 0.30 -5.24 -3.64
CA ILE A 68 -0.53 -6.24 -4.36
C ILE A 68 0.27 -6.85 -5.52
N GLY A 69 1.04 -6.02 -6.25
CA GLY A 69 1.94 -6.49 -7.29
C GLY A 69 3.06 -7.40 -6.77
N LEU A 70 3.57 -7.18 -5.55
CA LEU A 70 4.55 -8.07 -4.91
C LEU A 70 3.95 -9.44 -4.62
N GLU A 71 2.73 -9.48 -4.07
CA GLU A 71 2.05 -10.75 -3.83
C GLU A 71 1.86 -11.53 -5.12
N SER A 72 1.40 -10.87 -6.19
CA SER A 72 1.27 -11.52 -7.49
C SER A 72 2.62 -12.00 -8.05
N TYR A 73 3.70 -11.25 -7.81
CA TYR A 73 5.06 -11.68 -8.16
C TYR A 73 5.49 -12.92 -7.39
N MET A 74 5.24 -12.97 -6.08
CA MET A 74 5.53 -14.14 -5.25
C MET A 74 4.72 -15.36 -5.65
N ASP A 75 3.43 -15.19 -5.95
CA ASP A 75 2.56 -16.28 -6.44
C ASP A 75 3.07 -16.89 -7.75
N TYR A 76 3.75 -16.10 -8.59
CA TYR A 76 4.23 -16.56 -9.90
C TYR A 76 5.67 -17.09 -9.88
N TYR A 77 6.56 -16.44 -9.13
CA TYR A 77 8.00 -16.72 -9.16
C TYR A 77 8.54 -17.42 -7.91
N ASP A 78 7.81 -17.42 -6.79
CA ASP A 78 8.23 -17.99 -5.50
C ASP A 78 9.63 -17.52 -5.06
N ASP A 79 9.96 -16.26 -5.34
CA ASP A 79 11.29 -15.67 -5.07
C ASP A 79 11.43 -15.25 -3.61
N ASP A 80 11.45 -16.25 -2.73
CA ASP A 80 11.59 -16.08 -1.30
C ASP A 80 12.92 -15.41 -0.92
N ALA A 81 13.98 -15.67 -1.70
CA ALA A 81 15.31 -15.13 -1.50
C ALA A 81 15.32 -13.61 -1.67
N PHE A 82 14.72 -13.09 -2.75
CA PHE A 82 14.59 -11.65 -2.96
C PHE A 82 13.79 -10.98 -1.83
N VAL A 83 12.63 -11.54 -1.48
CA VAL A 83 11.79 -10.94 -0.43
C VAL A 83 12.47 -10.98 0.93
N LYS A 84 13.17 -12.06 1.27
CA LYS A 84 13.96 -12.15 2.52
C LYS A 84 15.09 -11.12 2.56
N ALA A 85 15.74 -10.86 1.43
CA ALA A 85 16.83 -9.88 1.35
C ALA A 85 16.35 -8.44 1.61
N HIS A 86 15.09 -8.13 1.29
CA HIS A 86 14.48 -6.79 1.43
C HIS A 86 13.30 -6.75 2.41
N TRP A 87 13.27 -7.67 3.37
CA TRP A 87 12.12 -7.83 4.27
C TRP A 87 11.91 -6.60 5.17
N GLU A 88 12.99 -5.92 5.55
CA GLU A 88 12.91 -4.71 6.37
C GLU A 88 12.17 -3.58 5.64
N GLU A 89 12.47 -3.38 4.36
CA GLU A 89 11.82 -2.36 3.54
C GLU A 89 10.32 -2.65 3.38
N PHE A 90 9.95 -3.90 3.08
CA PHE A 90 8.55 -4.30 2.96
C PHE A 90 7.78 -4.15 4.29
N THR A 91 8.37 -4.57 5.42
CA THR A 91 7.72 -4.49 6.73
C THR A 91 7.58 -3.04 7.21
N ARG A 92 8.54 -2.16 6.91
CA ARG A 92 8.42 -0.72 7.16
C ARG A 92 7.28 -0.09 6.37
N THR A 93 7.09 -0.49 5.11
CA THR A 93 5.93 -0.05 4.32
C THR A 93 4.61 -0.58 4.87
N MET A 94 4.55 -1.85 5.28
CA MET A 94 3.33 -2.38 5.91
C MET A 94 3.02 -1.67 7.23
N THR A 95 4.03 -1.36 8.03
CA THR A 95 3.90 -0.58 9.26
C THR A 95 3.33 0.81 8.96
N TRP A 96 3.84 1.48 7.93
CA TRP A 96 3.31 2.76 7.46
C TRP A 96 1.84 2.65 7.05
N LEU A 97 1.47 1.66 6.21
CA LEU A 97 0.09 1.49 5.74
C LEU A 97 -0.88 1.26 6.90
N ILE A 98 -0.53 0.34 7.82
CA ILE A 98 -1.34 0.03 9.00
C ILE A 98 -1.48 1.25 9.92
N GLY A 99 -0.42 2.07 10.04
CA GLY A 99 -0.45 3.32 10.79
C GLY A 99 -1.42 4.38 10.24
N ASN A 100 -1.97 4.19 9.04
CA ASN A 100 -3.03 5.04 8.48
C ASN A 100 -4.45 4.55 8.81
N GLN A 101 -4.62 3.51 9.64
CA GLN A 101 -5.94 3.12 10.11
C GLN A 101 -6.49 4.18 11.07
N GLY A 102 -7.63 4.77 10.70
CA GLY A 102 -8.36 5.74 11.51
C GLY A 102 -9.09 5.10 12.69
N SER A 103 -9.63 5.95 13.58
CA SER A 103 -10.36 5.50 14.78
C SER A 103 -11.68 4.78 14.48
N ASN A 104 -12.23 4.95 13.28
CA ASN A 104 -13.40 4.22 12.79
C ASN A 104 -13.05 2.86 12.16
N GLY A 105 -11.77 2.47 12.15
CA GLY A 105 -11.29 1.19 11.63
C GLY A 105 -11.02 1.15 10.12
N LEU A 106 -11.35 2.20 9.37
CA LEU A 106 -10.99 2.33 7.95
C LEU A 106 -9.55 2.85 7.81
N ILE A 107 -8.87 2.47 6.74
CA ILE A 107 -7.67 3.16 6.28
C ILE A 107 -8.07 4.55 5.78
N ASP A 108 -7.34 5.57 6.21
CA ASP A 108 -7.54 6.97 5.83
C ASP A 108 -6.25 7.56 5.24
N LEU A 109 -6.26 7.75 3.92
CA LEU A 109 -5.17 8.34 3.17
C LEU A 109 -5.42 9.82 2.82
N THR A 110 -6.47 10.44 3.36
CA THR A 110 -6.88 11.81 3.00
C THR A 110 -5.79 12.85 3.24
N LYS A 111 -4.97 12.65 4.27
CA LYS A 111 -3.84 13.55 4.59
C LYS A 111 -2.79 13.66 3.48
N TYR A 112 -2.74 12.70 2.57
CA TYR A 112 -1.79 12.67 1.45
C TYR A 112 -2.30 13.38 0.20
N GLU A 113 -3.46 14.05 0.29
CA GLU A 113 -4.08 14.91 -0.73
C GLU A 113 -4.48 14.23 -2.06
N VAL A 114 -3.55 13.53 -2.71
CA VAL A 114 -3.76 12.94 -4.04
C VAL A 114 -3.84 11.42 -3.92
N VAL A 115 -5.06 10.89 -4.02
CA VAL A 115 -5.38 9.46 -4.00
C VAL A 115 -6.04 9.09 -5.32
N PHE A 116 -5.43 8.21 -6.10
CA PHE A 116 -5.87 7.89 -7.46
C PHE A 116 -7.12 6.99 -7.48
N LEU A 117 -7.22 6.04 -6.54
CA LEU A 117 -8.34 5.11 -6.43
C LEU A 117 -9.67 5.80 -6.04
N GLY A 118 -9.64 7.06 -5.61
CA GLY A 118 -10.82 7.83 -5.23
C GLY A 118 -10.66 8.48 -3.86
N SER A 119 -11.74 8.50 -3.08
CA SER A 119 -11.74 9.09 -1.73
C SER A 119 -10.75 8.37 -0.80
N GLY A 120 -9.95 9.16 -0.06
CA GLY A 120 -8.83 8.65 0.74
C GLY A 120 -9.21 7.70 1.87
N ALA A 121 -10.41 7.85 2.42
CA ALA A 121 -11.03 6.92 3.37
C ALA A 121 -12.22 6.15 2.74
N GLY A 122 -12.29 6.12 1.41
CA GLY A 122 -13.39 5.54 0.66
C GLY A 122 -13.29 4.03 0.47
N MET A 123 -14.33 3.48 -0.16
CA MET A 123 -14.50 2.05 -0.40
C MET A 123 -13.36 1.46 -1.23
N ALA A 124 -12.96 2.10 -2.34
CA ALA A 124 -11.92 1.58 -3.23
C ALA A 124 -10.57 1.43 -2.54
N VAL A 125 -10.13 2.43 -1.77
CA VAL A 125 -8.89 2.39 -0.98
C VAL A 125 -8.95 1.26 0.06
N ASN A 126 -10.07 1.16 0.79
CA ASN A 126 -10.21 0.18 1.86
C ASN A 126 -10.31 -1.26 1.34
N ALA A 127 -11.00 -1.49 0.23
CA ALA A 127 -10.99 -2.80 -0.44
C ALA A 127 -9.58 -3.19 -0.90
N ALA A 128 -8.85 -2.28 -1.55
CA ALA A 128 -7.48 -2.52 -1.98
C ALA A 128 -6.55 -2.77 -0.78
N ALA A 129 -6.72 -2.04 0.33
CA ALA A 129 -5.97 -2.27 1.56
C ALA A 129 -6.24 -3.66 2.15
N VAL A 130 -7.49 -4.13 2.18
CA VAL A 130 -7.83 -5.50 2.63
C VAL A 130 -7.16 -6.55 1.73
N GLN A 131 -7.16 -6.35 0.40
CA GLN A 131 -6.46 -7.26 -0.51
C GLN A 131 -4.95 -7.26 -0.25
N CYS A 132 -4.35 -6.08 -0.13
CA CYS A 132 -2.93 -5.90 0.16
C CYS A 132 -2.52 -6.57 1.48
N LEU A 133 -3.24 -6.32 2.58
CA LEU A 133 -2.95 -6.90 3.90
C LEU A 133 -3.02 -8.43 3.87
N ASN A 134 -4.05 -9.00 3.23
CA ASN A 134 -4.17 -10.44 3.09
C ASN A 134 -3.07 -11.04 2.20
N GLY A 135 -2.71 -10.37 1.11
CA GLY A 135 -1.64 -10.79 0.20
C GLY A 135 -0.28 -10.76 0.87
N MET A 136 0.07 -9.64 1.50
CA MET A 136 1.31 -9.49 2.24
C MET A 136 1.39 -10.45 3.43
N ALA A 137 0.27 -10.79 4.08
CA ALA A 137 0.28 -11.83 5.11
C ALA A 137 0.63 -13.22 4.56
N ARG A 138 0.26 -13.54 3.32
CA ARG A 138 0.72 -14.78 2.65
C ARG A 138 2.22 -14.71 2.35
N VAL A 139 2.70 -13.57 1.85
CA VAL A 139 4.13 -13.34 1.61
C VAL A 139 4.94 -13.48 2.91
N ALA A 140 4.47 -12.89 4.01
CA ALA A 140 5.09 -13.01 5.33
C ALA A 140 5.22 -14.47 5.79
N ARG A 141 4.17 -15.28 5.60
CA ARG A 141 4.24 -16.73 5.89
C ARG A 141 5.25 -17.45 5.01
N ALA A 142 5.32 -17.10 3.72
CA ALA A 142 6.27 -17.71 2.78
C ALA A 142 7.72 -17.46 3.20
N VAL A 143 8.02 -16.27 3.74
CA VAL A 143 9.36 -15.94 4.24
C VAL A 143 9.60 -16.33 5.71
N GLY A 144 8.61 -16.89 6.39
CA GLY A 144 8.72 -17.42 7.75
C GLY A 144 8.37 -16.43 8.88
N ASP A 145 7.88 -15.23 8.55
CA ASP A 145 7.43 -14.22 9.53
C ASP A 145 5.95 -14.40 9.87
N TRP A 146 5.68 -15.35 10.75
CA TRP A 146 4.33 -15.66 11.22
C TRP A 146 3.72 -14.57 12.11
N GLU A 147 4.55 -13.78 12.80
CA GLU A 147 4.08 -12.70 13.66
C GLU A 147 3.46 -11.59 12.83
N SER A 148 4.21 -11.07 11.83
CA SER A 148 3.70 -10.09 10.89
C SER A 148 2.47 -10.60 10.14
N ALA A 149 2.49 -11.86 9.67
CA ALA A 149 1.36 -12.46 8.98
C ALA A 149 0.06 -12.42 9.80
N ASN A 150 0.13 -12.82 11.08
CA ASN A 150 -1.05 -12.85 11.96
C ASN A 150 -1.53 -11.44 12.31
N SER A 151 -0.60 -10.50 12.52
CA SER A 151 -0.91 -9.10 12.75
C SER A 151 -1.66 -8.49 11.55
N TRP A 152 -1.14 -8.67 10.34
CA TRP A 152 -1.71 -8.07 9.14
C TRP A 152 -3.09 -8.67 8.77
N ILE A 153 -3.32 -9.96 9.03
CA ILE A 153 -4.66 -10.58 8.90
C ILE A 153 -5.66 -9.99 9.89
N THR A 154 -5.21 -9.71 11.12
CA THR A 154 -6.05 -9.09 12.15
C THR A 154 -6.50 -7.69 11.70
N VAL A 155 -5.56 -6.88 11.18
CA VAL A 155 -5.88 -5.56 10.62
C VAL A 155 -6.81 -5.69 9.41
N ALA A 156 -6.55 -6.63 8.48
CA ALA A 156 -7.42 -6.85 7.32
C ALA A 156 -8.87 -7.17 7.73
N THR A 157 -9.03 -8.00 8.77
CA THR A 157 -10.35 -8.37 9.31
C THR A 157 -11.04 -7.17 9.94
N SER A 158 -10.30 -6.33 10.67
CA SER A 158 -10.81 -5.08 11.25
C SER A 158 -11.30 -4.11 10.17
N VAL A 159 -10.49 -3.87 9.13
CA VAL A 159 -10.85 -2.96 8.02
C VAL A 159 -12.08 -3.49 7.27
N LYS A 160 -12.12 -4.80 7.00
CA LYS A 160 -13.29 -5.46 6.38
C LYS A 160 -14.57 -5.29 7.21
N THR A 161 -14.45 -5.38 8.53
CA THR A 161 -15.59 -5.16 9.44
C THR A 161 -16.08 -3.72 9.35
N ALA A 162 -15.17 -2.74 9.42
CA ALA A 162 -15.51 -1.33 9.28
C ALA A 162 -16.14 -0.99 7.92
N ILE A 163 -15.66 -1.58 6.82
CA ILE A 163 -16.29 -1.48 5.50
C ILE A 163 -17.76 -1.89 5.57
N ASN A 164 -18.05 -3.08 6.11
CA ASN A 164 -19.41 -3.62 6.14
C ASN A 164 -20.32 -2.85 7.08
N GLU A 165 -19.80 -2.32 8.18
CA GLU A 165 -20.60 -1.58 9.15
C GLU A 165 -20.88 -0.14 8.71
N LEU A 166 -19.94 0.48 7.98
CA LEU A 166 -19.99 1.92 7.71
C LEU A 166 -20.32 2.27 6.26
N LEU A 167 -19.96 1.41 5.30
CA LEU A 167 -20.10 1.71 3.87
C LEU A 167 -21.18 0.87 3.18
N TRP A 168 -21.62 -0.27 3.76
CA TRP A 168 -22.69 -1.07 3.18
C TRP A 168 -24.06 -0.41 3.35
N ASN A 169 -24.86 -0.41 2.29
CA ASN A 169 -26.25 0.06 2.31
C ASN A 169 -27.21 -1.09 2.01
N ASP A 170 -27.92 -1.59 3.03
CA ASP A 170 -28.87 -2.70 2.90
C ASP A 170 -30.07 -2.41 1.98
N ALA A 171 -30.51 -1.15 1.91
CA ALA A 171 -31.67 -0.80 1.09
C ALA A 171 -31.36 -0.89 -0.42
N LEU A 172 -30.10 -0.65 -0.79
CA LEU A 172 -29.65 -0.64 -2.18
C LEU A 172 -28.82 -1.86 -2.55
N GLY A 173 -28.33 -2.61 -1.55
CA GLY A 173 -27.45 -3.75 -1.76
C GLY A 173 -26.11 -3.36 -2.38
N ASN A 174 -25.58 -2.19 -2.03
CA ASN A 174 -24.32 -1.68 -2.57
C ASN A 174 -23.50 -0.93 -1.51
N TYR A 175 -22.21 -0.74 -1.77
CA TYR A 175 -21.34 0.07 -0.93
C TYR A 175 -21.34 1.54 -1.37
N ALA A 176 -21.38 2.46 -0.40
CA ALA A 176 -21.16 3.88 -0.61
C ALA A 176 -19.70 4.14 -1.02
N LEU A 177 -19.49 5.21 -1.78
CA LEU A 177 -18.17 5.67 -2.20
C LEU A 177 -17.29 6.01 -0.98
N ASP A 178 -17.85 6.78 -0.05
CA ASP A 178 -17.27 7.13 1.24
C ASP A 178 -18.35 7.59 2.25
N LEU A 179 -17.93 7.89 3.49
CA LEU A 179 -18.83 8.31 4.57
C LEU A 179 -19.38 9.73 4.42
N SER A 180 -18.77 10.57 3.58
CA SER A 180 -19.19 11.96 3.37
C SER A 180 -20.31 12.08 2.32
N THR A 181 -20.41 11.09 1.44
CA THR A 181 -21.38 11.00 0.35
C THR A 181 -22.06 9.62 0.35
N PRO A 182 -22.80 9.26 1.42
CA PRO A 182 -23.37 7.92 1.57
C PRO A 182 -24.39 7.54 0.48
N GLU A 183 -24.87 8.53 -0.28
CA GLU A 183 -25.76 8.38 -1.43
C GLU A 183 -25.05 8.19 -2.79
N VAL A 184 -23.73 8.33 -2.84
CA VAL A 184 -22.91 8.12 -4.04
C VAL A 184 -22.28 6.73 -3.96
N TYR A 185 -22.30 5.99 -5.06
CA TYR A 185 -21.82 4.60 -5.11
C TYR A 185 -20.76 4.44 -6.21
N GLY A 186 -19.81 3.52 -6.01
CA GLY A 186 -18.72 3.22 -6.93
C GLY A 186 -18.34 1.76 -6.90
#